data_AF-A0A7S2L8T7-F1
#
_entry.id   AF-A0A7S2L8T7-F1
#
_cell.length_a   1.000
_cell.length_b   1.000
_cell.length_c   1.000
_cell.angle_alpha   90.00
_cell.angle_beta   90.00
_cell.angle_gamma   90.00
#
_symmetry.space_group_name_H-M   'P 1'
#
loop_
_entity.id
_entity.type
_entity.pdbx_description
1 polymer ?
#
loop_
_entity_poly.entity_id
_entity_poly.type
_entity_poly.pdbx_seq_one_letter_code
_entity_poly.pdbx_strand_id
1 'polypeptide(L)'
;DCIEAACLSEDLSVLPSEDLTEIGERGINLSGGQKARVALARCMYSTAKIWLLDDPLSAVDAHVGDALMRSIIDPPLLNPETDIKPTRILITHHVHVLDLCDKVVVLKDGKVEHCGQYHDLVAKGIDFAGALEFQKDGEEGEQGEGEEAAVEATKSEEKTNSKKKTVKDSLTSKEERATGSVPFASYKYYAKIGGYWSAFTIITAGAASRGLEIGGSFWLSYWAEQASASSYYINMFTLISLGAVFMTAVRSILLANHRLAASVALHRDLTKSIMSAPISFFDITPIGRVLNRFSADMDKVDLELSSSLSQGISTTFSIVGSVSAIIAATRGFFLLPLIPMSFIYWYLQKWFRKSSTELQRVVSITASPIFVDFSETLNGISTIRAYNLQGKFFDTAMKNFDTNNIAYTSLQHANSWLGLRLDVLGGFIGVFVGGLSLITKDSSGVSIPAGWLGLALTYSNELSQYLKHGVRMMANIEAEMNSVERIMYYTESIPAEAPATLPEDSKKASWPEDGSV
;
A
#
# COMPACT_ATOMS: atom_id res chain seq x y z
N ASP A 1 -26.25 -8.26 -32.67
CA ASP A 1 -25.41 -8.38 -31.46
C ASP A 1 -24.96 -6.97 -31.05
N CYS A 2 -24.95 -6.61 -29.76
CA CYS A 2 -24.52 -5.27 -29.31
C CYS A 2 -23.04 -5.01 -29.58
N ILE A 3 -22.22 -6.06 -29.56
CA ILE A 3 -20.78 -5.97 -29.80
C ILE A 3 -20.52 -5.53 -31.24
N GLU A 4 -21.23 -6.14 -32.18
CA GLU A 4 -21.17 -5.81 -33.61
C GLU A 4 -21.73 -4.40 -33.88
N ALA A 5 -22.85 -4.04 -33.26
CA ALA A 5 -23.48 -2.73 -33.38
C ALA A 5 -22.61 -1.58 -32.83
N ALA A 6 -21.73 -1.88 -31.85
CA ALA A 6 -20.76 -0.94 -31.33
C ALA A 6 -19.40 -1.01 -32.04
N CYS A 7 -19.29 -1.78 -33.13
CA CYS A 7 -18.05 -1.99 -33.89
C CYS A 7 -16.87 -2.50 -33.03
N LEU A 8 -17.11 -3.29 -31.99
CA LEU A 8 -16.06 -3.76 -31.06
C LEU A 8 -15.40 -5.09 -31.45
N SER A 9 -15.90 -5.78 -32.49
CA SER A 9 -15.43 -7.12 -32.86
C SER A 9 -13.94 -7.17 -33.21
N GLU A 10 -13.44 -6.19 -33.95
CA GLU A 10 -12.02 -6.12 -34.30
C GLU A 10 -11.16 -5.78 -33.08
N ASP A 11 -11.59 -4.85 -32.22
CA ASP A 11 -10.86 -4.50 -31.00
C ASP A 11 -10.72 -5.69 -30.06
N LEU A 12 -11.78 -6.49 -29.88
CA LEU A 12 -11.75 -7.69 -29.06
C LEU A 12 -10.74 -8.72 -29.59
N SER A 13 -10.65 -8.87 -30.91
CA SER A 13 -9.73 -9.85 -31.53
C SER A 13 -8.25 -9.53 -31.31
N VAL A 14 -7.92 -8.26 -31.06
CA VAL A 14 -6.56 -7.80 -30.79
C VAL A 14 -6.19 -7.96 -29.32
N LEU A 15 -7.17 -8.09 -28.42
CA LEU A 15 -6.90 -8.24 -26.99
C LEU A 15 -6.36 -9.65 -26.67
N PRO A 16 -5.39 -9.79 -25.73
CA PRO A 16 -4.71 -11.06 -25.46
C PRO A 16 -5.61 -12.22 -25.03
N SER A 17 -6.78 -11.93 -24.44
CA SER A 17 -7.76 -12.93 -24.00
C SER A 17 -9.17 -12.60 -24.50
N GLU A 18 -9.26 -11.90 -25.64
CA GLU A 18 -10.53 -11.49 -26.25
C GLU A 18 -11.46 -10.82 -25.23
N ASP A 19 -12.69 -11.30 -25.07
CA ASP A 19 -13.73 -10.79 -24.16
C ASP A 19 -13.43 -11.00 -22.67
N LEU A 20 -12.57 -11.96 -22.33
CA LEU A 20 -12.14 -12.24 -20.95
C LEU A 20 -10.96 -11.37 -20.50
N THR A 21 -10.50 -10.46 -21.35
CA THR A 21 -9.40 -9.53 -21.03
C THR A 21 -9.82 -8.56 -19.93
N GLU A 22 -9.01 -8.48 -18.87
CA GLU A 22 -9.23 -7.53 -17.78
C GLU A 22 -8.96 -6.10 -18.27
N ILE A 23 -9.98 -5.25 -18.16
CA ILE A 23 -9.87 -3.82 -18.45
C ILE A 23 -9.32 -3.13 -17.20
N GLY A 24 -8.15 -2.50 -17.31
CA GLY A 24 -7.51 -1.81 -16.19
C GLY A 24 -8.31 -0.62 -15.64
N GLU A 25 -7.88 -0.07 -14.50
CA GLU A 25 -8.55 1.07 -13.86
C GLU A 25 -8.72 2.23 -14.85
N ARG A 26 -9.92 2.82 -14.90
CA ARG A 26 -10.32 3.86 -15.88
C ARG A 26 -10.13 3.46 -17.36
N GLY A 27 -10.03 2.16 -17.64
CA GLY A 27 -9.82 1.62 -18.97
C GLY A 27 -8.47 2.00 -19.58
N ILE A 28 -7.40 2.09 -18.79
CA ILE A 28 -6.06 2.49 -19.28
C ILE A 28 -5.58 1.66 -20.50
N ASN A 29 -6.06 0.43 -20.65
CA ASN A 29 -5.72 -0.46 -21.76
C ASN A 29 -6.51 -0.15 -23.06
N LEU A 30 -7.43 0.80 -23.05
CA LEU A 30 -8.30 1.15 -24.17
C LEU A 30 -8.03 2.57 -24.65
N SER A 31 -8.06 2.79 -25.97
CA SER A 31 -8.04 4.13 -26.55
C SER A 31 -9.33 4.91 -26.22
N GLY A 32 -9.32 6.23 -26.41
CA GLY A 32 -10.51 7.08 -26.20
C GLY A 32 -11.74 6.59 -26.97
N GLY A 33 -11.57 6.30 -28.26
CA GLY A 33 -12.65 5.75 -29.11
C GLY A 33 -13.12 4.36 -28.69
N GLN A 34 -12.22 3.50 -28.18
CA GLN A 34 -12.62 2.20 -27.64
C GLN A 34 -13.45 2.34 -26.35
N LYS A 35 -13.09 3.26 -25.44
CA LYS A 35 -13.87 3.54 -24.23
C LYS A 35 -15.28 4.02 -24.57
N ALA A 36 -15.40 4.94 -25.53
CA ALA A 36 -16.69 5.45 -26.00
C ALA A 36 -17.57 4.31 -26.54
N ARG A 37 -17.00 3.42 -27.37
CA ARG A 37 -17.71 2.27 -27.95
C ARG A 37 -18.13 1.24 -26.90
N VAL A 38 -17.30 0.95 -25.89
CA VAL A 38 -17.68 0.09 -24.76
C VAL A 38 -18.82 0.72 -23.94
N ALA A 39 -18.78 2.03 -23.68
CA ALA A 39 -19.86 2.73 -22.98
C ALA A 39 -21.18 2.70 -23.78
N LEU A 40 -21.09 2.87 -25.10
CA LEU A 40 -22.23 2.77 -26.01
C LEU A 40 -22.80 1.35 -26.07
N ALA A 41 -21.95 0.33 -26.17
CA ALA A 41 -22.37 -1.08 -26.13
C ALA A 41 -23.11 -1.40 -24.83
N ARG A 42 -22.65 -0.89 -23.68
CA ARG A 42 -23.34 -1.00 -22.38
C ARG A 42 -24.69 -0.30 -22.38
N CYS A 43 -24.79 0.88 -23.01
CA CYS A 43 -26.06 1.59 -23.17
C CYS A 43 -27.04 0.77 -24.03
N MET A 44 -26.58 0.26 -25.17
CA MET A 44 -27.36 -0.58 -26.06
C MET A 44 -27.84 -1.85 -25.36
N TYR A 45 -26.94 -2.55 -24.68
CA TYR A 45 -27.27 -3.78 -23.94
C TYR A 45 -28.28 -3.56 -22.81
N SER A 46 -28.43 -2.33 -22.32
CA SER A 46 -29.36 -2.04 -21.23
C SER A 46 -30.82 -2.10 -21.68
N THR A 47 -31.70 -2.60 -20.82
CA THR A 47 -33.16 -2.62 -21.04
C THR A 47 -33.83 -1.28 -20.71
N ALA A 48 -33.06 -0.18 -20.69
CA ALA A 48 -33.56 1.14 -20.37
C ALA A 48 -34.50 1.67 -21.46
N LYS A 49 -35.60 2.31 -21.05
CA LYS A 49 -36.59 2.88 -21.97
C LYS A 49 -36.13 4.19 -22.62
N ILE A 50 -35.16 4.88 -22.01
CA ILE A 50 -34.63 6.16 -22.45
C ILE A 50 -33.11 6.07 -22.45
N TRP A 51 -32.48 6.43 -23.57
CA TRP A 51 -31.04 6.55 -23.74
C TRP A 51 -30.68 8.04 -23.83
N LEU A 52 -29.79 8.47 -22.95
CA LEU A 52 -29.20 9.81 -22.96
C LEU A 52 -27.74 9.64 -23.42
N LEU A 53 -27.43 10.16 -24.59
CA LEU A 53 -26.13 10.03 -25.25
C LEU A 53 -25.49 11.41 -25.31
N ASP A 54 -24.41 11.60 -24.55
CA ASP A 54 -23.66 12.84 -24.47
C ASP A 54 -22.37 12.71 -25.31
N ASP A 55 -22.43 13.28 -26.51
CA ASP A 55 -21.40 13.30 -27.55
C ASP A 55 -20.62 11.97 -27.75
N PRO A 56 -21.32 10.86 -28.08
CA PRO A 56 -20.71 9.52 -28.15
C PRO A 56 -19.75 9.32 -29.32
N LEU A 57 -19.63 10.29 -30.25
CA LEU A 57 -18.85 10.18 -31.50
C LEU A 57 -17.56 11.02 -31.50
N SER A 58 -17.27 11.78 -30.44
CA SER A 58 -16.14 12.72 -30.39
C SER A 58 -14.75 12.09 -30.59
N ALA A 59 -14.55 10.85 -30.13
CA ALA A 59 -13.26 10.18 -30.13
C ALA A 59 -13.14 9.03 -31.15
N VAL A 60 -14.03 8.98 -32.15
CA VAL A 60 -14.04 7.93 -33.19
C VAL A 60 -13.83 8.54 -34.58
N ASP A 61 -13.18 7.80 -35.46
CA ASP A 61 -13.02 8.20 -36.86
C ASP A 61 -14.40 8.26 -37.57
N ALA A 62 -14.47 9.04 -38.65
CA ALA A 62 -15.72 9.28 -39.36
C ALA A 62 -16.39 7.99 -39.90
N HIS A 63 -15.60 7.00 -40.33
CA HIS A 63 -16.15 5.76 -40.88
C HIS A 63 -16.81 4.90 -39.78
N VAL A 64 -16.14 4.73 -38.64
CA VAL A 64 -16.73 4.08 -37.47
C VAL A 64 -17.89 4.90 -36.92
N GLY A 65 -17.78 6.23 -36.91
CA GLY A 65 -18.83 7.15 -36.48
C GLY A 65 -20.15 6.97 -37.25
N ASP A 66 -20.08 6.86 -38.58
CA ASP A 66 -21.25 6.60 -39.44
C ASP A 66 -21.91 5.25 -39.11
N ALA A 67 -21.11 4.21 -38.88
CA ALA A 67 -21.61 2.89 -38.52
C ALA A 67 -22.31 2.91 -37.15
N LEU A 68 -21.69 3.54 -36.16
CA LEU A 68 -22.26 3.72 -34.82
C LEU A 68 -23.55 4.52 -34.86
N MET A 69 -23.62 5.59 -35.64
CA MET A 69 -24.82 6.43 -35.75
C MET A 69 -26.00 5.63 -36.32
N ARG A 70 -25.77 4.80 -37.34
CA ARG A 70 -26.81 3.88 -37.86
C ARG A 70 -27.30 2.93 -36.77
N SER A 71 -26.39 2.36 -35.99
CA SER A 71 -26.73 1.49 -34.86
C SER A 71 -27.41 2.23 -33.70
N ILE A 72 -27.17 3.53 -33.51
CA ILE A 72 -27.90 4.35 -32.53
C ILE A 72 -29.33 4.60 -33.00
N ILE A 73 -29.53 4.96 -34.27
CA ILE A 73 -30.85 5.28 -34.84
C ILE A 73 -31.74 4.02 -34.89
N ASP A 74 -31.18 2.93 -35.39
CA ASP A 74 -31.84 1.64 -35.51
C ASP A 74 -31.11 0.58 -34.66
N PRO A 75 -31.28 0.65 -33.32
CA PRO A 75 -30.60 -0.29 -32.45
C PRO A 75 -31.19 -1.69 -32.62
N PRO A 76 -30.37 -2.75 -32.47
CA PRO A 76 -30.88 -4.11 -32.46
C PRO A 76 -31.99 -4.27 -31.41
N LEU A 77 -33.06 -5.00 -31.75
CA LEU A 77 -34.17 -5.26 -30.83
C LEU A 77 -33.69 -6.10 -29.66
N LEU A 78 -33.51 -5.45 -28.50
CA LEU A 78 -32.90 -6.05 -27.32
C LEU A 78 -33.90 -6.57 -26.29
N ASN A 79 -35.18 -6.16 -26.40
CA ASN A 79 -36.23 -6.61 -25.49
C ASN A 79 -37.32 -7.41 -26.22
N PRO A 80 -37.26 -8.76 -26.23
CA PRO A 80 -38.25 -9.60 -26.88
C PRO A 80 -39.66 -9.49 -26.25
N GLU A 81 -39.79 -8.92 -25.05
CA GLU A 81 -41.09 -8.79 -24.35
C GLU A 81 -41.87 -7.52 -24.72
N THR A 82 -41.20 -6.47 -25.22
CA THR A 82 -41.85 -5.18 -25.48
C THR A 82 -41.87 -4.76 -26.93
N ASP A 83 -40.97 -5.29 -27.79
CA ASP A 83 -40.85 -4.93 -29.22
C ASP A 83 -40.82 -3.41 -29.50
N ILE A 84 -40.47 -2.61 -28.48
CA ILE A 84 -40.47 -1.15 -28.53
C ILE A 84 -39.02 -0.68 -28.47
N LYS A 85 -38.62 0.10 -29.47
CA LYS A 85 -37.32 0.77 -29.50
C LYS A 85 -37.24 1.84 -28.40
N PRO A 86 -36.09 2.01 -27.72
CA PRO A 86 -35.94 3.01 -26.67
C PRO A 86 -36.07 4.43 -27.22
N THR A 87 -36.49 5.38 -26.39
CA THR A 87 -36.40 6.81 -26.74
C THR A 87 -34.94 7.23 -26.65
N ARG A 88 -34.40 7.87 -27.69
CA ARG A 88 -32.99 8.26 -27.77
C ARG A 88 -32.90 9.77 -27.77
N ILE A 89 -32.07 10.32 -26.90
CA ILE A 89 -31.72 11.75 -26.87
C ILE A 89 -30.21 11.82 -27.07
N LEU A 90 -29.81 12.37 -28.22
CA LEU A 90 -28.43 12.57 -28.61
C LEU A 90 -28.08 14.05 -28.47
N ILE A 91 -27.02 14.32 -27.72
CA ILE A 91 -26.37 15.64 -27.63
C ILE A 91 -25.07 15.50 -28.41
N THR A 92 -24.84 16.35 -29.41
CA THR A 92 -23.61 16.28 -30.21
C THR A 92 -23.30 17.62 -30.85
N HIS A 93 -22.01 17.85 -31.12
CA HIS A 93 -21.51 18.95 -31.92
C HIS A 93 -21.50 18.63 -33.42
N HIS A 94 -21.69 17.37 -33.80
CA HIS A 94 -21.62 16.93 -35.19
C HIS A 94 -22.91 17.27 -35.96
N VAL A 95 -22.82 18.27 -36.84
CA VAL A 95 -23.97 18.77 -37.61
C VAL A 95 -24.46 17.74 -38.65
N HIS A 96 -23.58 16.84 -39.11
CA HIS A 96 -23.88 15.86 -40.16
C HIS A 96 -24.89 14.78 -39.76
N VAL A 97 -25.21 14.62 -38.47
CA VAL A 97 -26.18 13.63 -38.00
C VAL A 97 -27.59 14.18 -37.78
N LEU A 98 -27.78 15.51 -37.91
CA LEU A 98 -29.03 16.19 -37.56
C LEU A 98 -30.19 15.86 -38.51
N ASP A 99 -29.89 15.54 -39.77
CA ASP A 99 -30.87 15.17 -40.80
C ASP A 99 -31.48 13.78 -40.57
N LEU A 100 -30.78 12.92 -39.82
CA LEU A 100 -31.24 11.59 -39.43
C LEU A 100 -32.14 11.59 -38.19
N CYS A 101 -32.27 12.73 -37.49
CA CYS A 101 -33.05 12.84 -36.26
C CYS A 101 -34.52 13.21 -36.53
N ASP A 102 -35.44 12.60 -35.78
CA ASP A 102 -36.88 12.92 -35.84
C ASP A 102 -37.18 14.37 -35.42
N LYS A 103 -36.39 14.91 -34.48
CA LYS A 103 -36.56 16.25 -33.92
C LYS A 103 -35.23 16.80 -33.42
N VAL A 104 -34.95 18.07 -33.76
CA VAL A 104 -33.76 18.81 -33.35
C VAL A 104 -34.17 19.92 -32.38
N VAL A 105 -33.39 20.10 -31.32
CA VAL A 105 -33.57 21.15 -30.30
C VAL A 105 -32.28 21.97 -30.23
N VAL A 106 -32.39 23.27 -30.46
CA VAL A 106 -31.26 24.21 -30.39
C VAL A 106 -31.32 24.95 -29.07
N LEU A 107 -30.22 24.86 -28.30
CA LEU A 107 -30.05 25.56 -27.03
C LEU A 107 -29.07 26.72 -27.21
N LYS A 108 -29.44 27.90 -26.70
CA LYS A 108 -28.59 29.09 -26.67
C LYS A 108 -28.75 29.80 -25.33
N ASP A 109 -27.63 30.13 -24.67
CA ASP A 109 -27.60 30.78 -23.36
C ASP A 109 -28.50 30.09 -22.30
N GLY A 110 -28.51 28.75 -22.31
CA GLY A 110 -29.30 27.94 -21.39
C GLY A 110 -30.82 27.94 -21.66
N LYS A 111 -31.27 28.46 -22.80
CA LYS A 111 -32.69 28.48 -23.22
C LYS A 111 -32.89 27.75 -24.54
N VAL A 112 -34.06 27.14 -24.71
CA VAL A 112 -34.47 26.56 -25.99
C VAL A 112 -34.82 27.69 -26.94
N GLU A 113 -34.02 27.86 -27.99
CA GLU A 113 -34.23 28.88 -29.02
C GLU A 113 -35.14 28.33 -30.13
N HIS A 114 -34.85 27.11 -30.59
CA HIS A 114 -35.58 26.47 -31.69
C HIS A 114 -35.83 24.98 -31.44
N CYS A 115 -36.93 24.47 -31.99
CA CYS A 115 -37.37 23.08 -31.84
C CYS A 115 -38.20 22.69 -33.07
N GLY A 116 -37.82 21.62 -33.77
CA GLY A 116 -38.51 21.19 -34.99
C GLY A 116 -37.76 20.10 -35.75
N GLN A 117 -38.25 19.74 -36.94
CA GLN A 117 -37.50 18.88 -37.86
C GLN A 117 -36.35 19.66 -38.51
N TYR A 118 -35.26 18.97 -38.85
CA TYR A 118 -34.08 19.61 -39.44
C TYR A 118 -34.43 20.45 -40.68
N HIS A 119 -35.21 19.91 -41.62
CA HIS A 119 -35.62 20.62 -42.83
C HIS A 119 -36.44 21.90 -42.56
N ASP A 120 -37.30 21.88 -41.55
CA ASP A 120 -38.10 23.05 -41.16
C ASP A 120 -37.25 24.16 -40.53
N LEU A 121 -36.19 23.78 -39.82
CA LEU A 121 -35.27 24.71 -39.17
C LEU A 121 -34.36 25.38 -40.20
N VAL A 122 -33.84 24.60 -41.15
CA VAL A 122 -33.07 25.12 -42.29
C VAL A 122 -33.93 26.05 -43.15
N ALA A 123 -35.19 25.68 -43.42
CA ALA A 123 -36.12 26.53 -44.18
C ALA A 123 -36.44 27.87 -43.47
N LYS A 124 -36.32 27.93 -42.15
CA LYS A 124 -36.45 29.17 -41.35
C LYS A 124 -35.19 30.03 -41.33
N GLY A 125 -34.13 29.61 -42.03
CA GLY A 125 -32.86 30.35 -42.11
C GLY A 125 -32.02 30.25 -40.85
N ILE A 126 -32.22 29.21 -40.03
CA ILE A 126 -31.37 28.95 -38.86
C ILE A 126 -30.03 28.44 -39.38
N ASP A 127 -28.98 29.21 -39.13
CA ASP A 127 -27.64 28.89 -39.56
C ASP A 127 -26.97 27.94 -38.55
N PHE A 128 -26.80 26.69 -38.96
CA PHE A 128 -26.03 25.69 -38.21
C PHE A 128 -24.52 25.78 -38.53
N ALA A 129 -24.08 26.65 -39.44
CA ALA A 129 -22.68 26.80 -39.85
C ALA A 129 -21.78 27.38 -38.74
N GLY A 130 -22.31 28.17 -37.81
CA GLY A 130 -21.56 28.61 -36.63
C GLY A 130 -21.09 27.45 -35.73
N ALA A 131 -21.75 26.28 -35.80
CA ALA A 131 -21.29 25.05 -35.14
C ALA A 131 -20.21 24.31 -35.95
N LEU A 132 -20.16 24.49 -37.29
CA LEU A 132 -19.08 23.97 -38.14
C LEU A 132 -17.77 24.76 -37.98
N GLU A 133 -17.83 26.06 -37.65
CA GLU A 133 -16.63 26.86 -37.38
C GLU A 133 -15.95 26.47 -36.05
N PHE A 134 -16.73 26.17 -35.00
CA PHE A 134 -16.21 25.63 -33.73
C PHE A 134 -15.52 24.28 -33.88
N GLN A 135 -15.91 23.49 -34.88
CA GLN A 135 -15.31 22.18 -35.16
C GLN A 135 -13.87 22.31 -35.72
N LYS A 136 -13.56 23.41 -36.41
CA LYS A 136 -12.20 23.69 -36.92
C LYS A 136 -11.26 24.20 -35.83
N ASP A 137 -11.74 25.04 -34.92
CA ASP A 137 -10.92 25.56 -33.82
C ASP A 137 -10.63 24.50 -32.73
N GLY A 138 -11.50 23.48 -32.60
CA GLY A 138 -11.29 22.34 -31.68
C GLY A 138 -10.26 21.32 -32.17
N GLU A 139 -10.13 21.13 -33.49
CA GLU A 139 -9.14 20.20 -34.07
C GLU A 139 -7.69 20.76 -34.00
N GLU A 140 -7.51 22.08 -33.97
CA GLU A 140 -6.18 22.71 -33.89
C GLU A 140 -5.70 22.94 -32.44
N GLY A 141 -6.56 22.74 -31.42
CA GLY A 141 -6.27 23.06 -30.01
C GLY A 141 -5.79 21.91 -29.12
N GLU A 142 -5.85 20.65 -29.56
CA GLU A 142 -5.52 19.47 -28.73
C GLU A 142 -4.34 18.62 -29.26
N GLN A 143 -3.60 19.08 -30.28
CA GLN A 143 -2.34 18.45 -30.70
C GLN A 143 -1.11 19.17 -30.12
N GLY A 144 -0.67 18.69 -28.95
CA GLY A 144 0.60 19.01 -28.30
C GLY A 144 0.44 18.96 -26.77
N GLU A 145 1.09 18.10 -25.99
CA GLU A 145 2.29 17.28 -26.19
C GLU A 145 2.17 16.05 -25.24
N GLY A 146 2.60 14.86 -25.68
CA GLY A 146 3.13 13.86 -24.73
C GLY A 146 2.67 12.39 -24.79
N GLU A 147 2.01 11.87 -25.83
CA GLU A 147 1.60 10.43 -25.82
C GLU A 147 1.84 9.61 -27.10
N GLU A 148 2.27 10.19 -28.23
CA GLU A 148 2.40 9.41 -29.49
C GLU A 148 3.78 8.77 -29.76
N ALA A 149 4.81 9.03 -28.96
CA ALA A 149 6.15 8.47 -29.21
C ALA A 149 6.33 7.00 -28.74
N ALA A 150 5.36 6.42 -28.01
CA ALA A 150 5.51 5.08 -27.41
C ALA A 150 4.94 3.92 -28.25
N VAL A 151 4.20 4.19 -29.33
CA VAL A 151 3.42 3.16 -30.06
C VAL A 151 4.08 2.67 -31.36
N GLU A 152 5.08 3.39 -31.90
CA GLU A 152 5.72 3.02 -33.18
C GLU A 152 7.02 2.20 -33.07
N ALA A 153 7.59 1.99 -31.88
CA ALA A 153 8.83 1.22 -31.74
C ALA A 153 8.63 -0.32 -31.71
N THR A 154 7.40 -0.83 -31.75
CA THR A 154 7.09 -2.26 -31.56
C THR A 154 6.81 -3.04 -32.86
N LYS A 155 7.18 -2.49 -34.03
CA LYS A 155 7.00 -3.15 -35.34
C LYS A 155 8.29 -3.31 -36.13
N SER A 156 9.35 -3.80 -35.50
CA SER A 156 10.43 -4.47 -36.24
C SER A 156 11.32 -5.24 -35.28
N GLU A 157 10.98 -6.51 -35.06
CA GLU A 157 11.90 -7.67 -35.06
C GLU A 157 11.23 -8.85 -34.34
N GLU A 158 10.53 -9.69 -35.12
CA GLU A 158 10.17 -11.03 -34.68
C GLU A 158 10.67 -12.05 -35.71
N LYS A 159 11.89 -12.57 -35.49
CA LYS A 159 12.26 -13.95 -35.81
C LYS A 159 13.34 -14.40 -34.82
N THR A 160 12.96 -15.21 -33.84
CA THR A 160 13.18 -16.68 -33.88
C THR A 160 12.98 -17.28 -32.48
N ASN A 161 12.22 -18.38 -32.48
CA ASN A 161 12.20 -19.51 -31.54
C ASN A 161 11.18 -19.55 -30.40
N SER A 162 10.16 -20.36 -30.70
CA SER A 162 9.13 -20.95 -29.85
C SER A 162 9.62 -21.48 -28.49
N LYS A 163 8.82 -21.21 -27.45
CA LYS A 163 8.32 -22.24 -26.53
C LYS A 163 7.07 -21.74 -25.78
N LYS A 164 5.94 -22.41 -26.05
CA LYS A 164 4.65 -22.25 -25.37
C LYS A 164 4.81 -22.25 -23.84
N LYS A 165 4.36 -21.18 -23.19
CA LYS A 165 3.91 -21.16 -21.80
C LYS A 165 2.58 -20.42 -21.75
N THR A 166 1.51 -21.17 -21.59
CA THR A 166 0.21 -20.69 -21.15
C THR A 166 0.36 -20.24 -19.69
N VAL A 167 0.54 -18.94 -19.49
CA VAL A 167 0.32 -18.28 -18.20
C VAL A 167 -0.54 -17.07 -18.49
N LYS A 168 -1.66 -17.00 -17.78
CA LYS A 168 -2.66 -15.94 -17.77
C LYS A 168 -1.96 -14.61 -17.44
N ASP A 169 -1.68 -13.79 -18.45
CA ASP A 169 -1.12 -12.44 -18.29
C ASP A 169 -2.20 -11.51 -17.75
N SER A 170 -2.27 -11.37 -16.43
CA SER A 170 -2.95 -10.25 -15.79
C SER A 170 -2.14 -8.99 -16.08
N LEU A 171 -2.71 -8.04 -16.81
CA LEU A 171 -2.10 -6.78 -17.23
C LEU A 171 -1.77 -5.81 -16.07
N THR A 172 -2.34 -6.03 -14.88
CA THR A 172 -1.70 -5.52 -13.68
C THR A 172 -0.40 -6.29 -13.50
N SER A 173 0.75 -5.64 -13.74
CA SER A 173 2.02 -6.14 -13.21
C SER A 173 1.75 -6.52 -11.76
N LYS A 174 1.68 -7.82 -11.46
CA LYS A 174 1.47 -8.30 -10.10
C LYS A 174 2.45 -7.51 -9.27
N GLU A 175 1.96 -6.81 -8.24
CA GLU A 175 2.80 -6.14 -7.27
C GLU A 175 4.13 -6.89 -7.16
N GLU A 176 5.27 -6.20 -7.27
CA GLU A 176 6.51 -6.70 -6.72
C GLU A 176 6.32 -6.82 -5.20
N ARG A 177 5.52 -7.81 -4.80
CA ARG A 177 5.48 -8.36 -3.46
C ARG A 177 6.80 -9.07 -3.36
N ALA A 178 7.72 -8.50 -2.59
CA ALA A 178 8.76 -9.27 -1.95
C ALA A 178 8.06 -10.39 -1.14
N THR A 179 7.85 -11.54 -1.78
CA THR A 179 7.26 -12.71 -1.16
C THR A 179 8.33 -13.34 -0.30
N GLY A 180 8.42 -12.95 0.96
CA GLY A 180 9.41 -13.51 1.87
C GLY A 180 9.60 -12.69 3.14
N SER A 181 10.47 -13.18 4.01
CA SER A 181 11.04 -12.36 5.07
C SER A 181 12.02 -11.36 4.46
N VAL A 182 11.97 -10.10 4.91
CA VAL A 182 12.87 -9.04 4.44
C VAL A 182 14.33 -9.51 4.53
N PRO A 183 15.14 -9.37 3.47
CA PRO A 183 16.54 -9.75 3.48
C PRO A 183 17.30 -9.03 4.60
N PHE A 184 18.22 -9.73 5.25
CA PHE A 184 19.07 -9.12 6.28
C PHE A 184 19.91 -7.94 5.74
N ALA A 185 20.12 -7.88 4.43
CA ALA A 185 20.75 -6.75 3.75
C ALA A 185 20.02 -5.42 4.00
N SER A 186 18.68 -5.40 4.02
CA SER A 186 17.89 -4.19 4.24
C SER A 186 18.07 -3.65 5.66
N TYR A 187 18.07 -4.54 6.66
CA TYR A 187 18.37 -4.18 8.06
C TYR A 187 19.79 -3.63 8.21
N LYS A 188 20.77 -4.27 7.54
CA LYS A 188 22.16 -3.84 7.56
C LYS A 188 22.34 -2.48 6.90
N TYR A 189 21.68 -2.23 5.77
CA TYR A 189 21.72 -0.96 5.07
C TYR A 189 21.13 0.16 5.95
N TYR A 190 19.94 -0.05 6.52
CA TYR A 190 19.33 0.92 7.44
C TYR A 190 20.24 1.24 8.63
N ALA A 191 20.81 0.21 9.28
CA ALA A 191 21.76 0.40 10.38
C ALA A 191 23.05 1.12 9.95
N LYS A 192 23.53 0.92 8.72
CA LYS A 192 24.76 1.53 8.19
C LYS A 192 24.62 3.04 8.01
N ILE A 193 23.43 3.56 7.71
CA ILE A 193 23.22 5.00 7.50
C ILE A 193 23.58 5.82 8.74
N GLY A 194 23.28 5.33 9.94
CA GLY A 194 23.68 5.97 11.20
C GLY A 194 25.15 5.78 11.57
N GLY A 195 25.85 4.89 10.87
CA GLY A 195 27.16 4.39 11.26
C GLY A 195 27.07 3.35 12.39
N TYR A 196 27.96 2.35 12.35
CA TYR A 196 27.98 1.28 13.36
C TYR A 196 28.25 1.80 14.78
N TRP A 197 28.94 2.94 14.91
CA TRP A 197 29.18 3.58 16.20
C TRP A 197 27.89 4.10 16.84
N SER A 198 27.01 4.75 16.07
CA SER A 198 25.70 5.19 16.54
C SER A 198 24.87 4.00 17.05
N ALA A 199 24.77 2.94 16.26
CA ALA A 199 24.06 1.72 16.66
C ALA A 199 24.61 1.12 17.96
N PHE A 200 25.94 1.04 18.09
CA PHE A 200 26.59 0.55 19.32
C PHE A 200 26.26 1.44 20.54
N THR A 201 26.31 2.76 20.40
CA THR A 201 25.97 3.69 21.49
C THR A 201 24.50 3.60 21.91
N ILE A 202 23.57 3.38 20.96
CA ILE A 202 22.15 3.20 21.24
C ILE A 202 21.91 1.91 22.04
N ILE A 203 22.53 0.80 21.63
CA ILE A 203 22.42 -0.49 22.29
C ILE A 203 22.98 -0.42 23.71
N THR A 204 24.16 0.15 23.87
CA THR A 204 24.81 0.27 25.19
C THR A 204 24.06 1.22 26.13
N ALA A 205 23.58 2.37 25.64
CA ALA A 205 22.73 3.27 26.42
C ALA A 205 21.40 2.61 26.83
N GLY A 206 20.79 1.82 25.94
CA GLY A 206 19.58 1.05 26.25
C GLY A 206 19.81 -0.01 27.33
N ALA A 207 20.88 -0.80 27.21
CA ALA A 207 21.26 -1.78 28.21
C ALA A 207 21.56 -1.14 29.57
N ALA A 208 22.32 -0.04 29.58
CA ALA A 208 22.65 0.71 30.79
C ALA A 208 21.39 1.28 31.46
N SER A 209 20.49 1.87 30.68
CA SER A 209 19.23 2.42 31.19
C SER A 209 18.38 1.35 31.87
N ARG A 210 18.15 0.21 31.21
CA ARG A 210 17.34 -0.88 31.77
C ARG A 210 18.04 -1.54 32.96
N GLY A 211 19.37 -1.65 32.93
CA GLY A 211 20.16 -2.16 34.05
C GLY A 211 20.07 -1.28 35.29
N LEU A 212 20.15 0.05 35.13
CA LEU A 212 19.98 1.00 36.24
C LEU A 212 18.57 0.98 36.82
N GLU A 213 17.55 0.85 35.97
CA GLU A 213 16.14 0.73 36.41
C GLU A 213 15.94 -0.53 37.28
N ILE A 214 16.41 -1.68 36.81
CA ILE A 214 16.34 -2.94 37.56
C ILE A 214 17.16 -2.85 38.84
N GLY A 215 18.38 -2.31 38.77
CA GLY A 215 19.24 -2.08 39.93
C GLY A 215 18.59 -1.17 40.97
N GLY A 216 17.86 -0.14 40.54
CA GLY A 216 17.06 0.74 41.39
C GLY A 216 15.95 -0.02 42.11
N SER A 217 15.26 -0.94 41.44
CA SER A 217 14.24 -1.79 42.08
C SER A 217 14.83 -2.74 43.12
N PHE A 218 16.00 -3.34 42.86
CA PHE A 218 16.72 -4.15 43.86
C PHE A 218 17.20 -3.30 45.04
N TRP A 219 17.68 -2.09 44.78
CA TRP A 219 18.07 -1.15 45.84
C TRP A 219 16.86 -0.76 46.70
N LEU A 220 15.72 -0.48 46.09
CA LEU A 220 14.47 -0.20 46.78
C LEU A 220 14.03 -1.38 47.66
N SER A 221 14.13 -2.61 47.15
CA SER A 221 13.87 -3.81 47.93
C SER A 221 14.81 -3.97 49.12
N TYR A 222 16.09 -3.64 48.97
CA TYR A 222 17.05 -3.68 50.07
C TYR A 222 16.77 -2.59 51.11
N TRP A 223 16.45 -1.38 50.66
CA TRP A 223 16.09 -0.28 51.55
C TRP A 223 14.83 -0.60 52.38
N ALA A 224 13.83 -1.24 51.76
CA ALA A 224 12.60 -1.64 52.43
C ALA A 224 12.84 -2.59 53.62
N GLU A 225 13.85 -3.47 53.54
CA GLU A 225 14.19 -4.42 54.61
C GLU A 225 14.89 -3.78 55.80
N GLN A 226 15.65 -2.71 55.57
CA GLN A 226 16.36 -2.00 56.65
C GLN A 226 15.41 -1.13 57.50
N ALA A 227 14.19 -0.85 57.01
CA ALA A 227 13.16 -0.04 57.68
C ALA A 227 13.68 1.32 58.22
N SER A 228 14.68 1.90 57.57
CA SER A 228 15.34 3.13 58.04
C SER A 228 15.05 4.31 57.11
N ALA A 229 14.63 5.45 57.68
CA ALA A 229 14.39 6.69 56.94
C ALA A 229 15.69 7.50 56.72
N SER A 230 16.84 6.83 56.56
CA SER A 230 18.11 7.50 56.37
C SER A 230 18.19 8.17 55.01
N SER A 231 18.64 9.43 54.98
CA SER A 231 18.88 10.19 53.75
C SER A 231 19.85 9.47 52.79
N TYR A 232 20.70 8.58 53.28
CA TYR A 232 21.61 7.79 52.46
C TYR A 232 20.87 6.92 51.43
N TYR A 233 19.86 6.16 51.86
CA TYR A 233 19.13 5.24 50.97
C TYR A 233 18.30 5.99 49.92
N ILE A 234 17.69 7.11 50.33
CA ILE A 234 16.94 8.01 49.45
C ILE A 234 17.88 8.62 48.41
N ASN A 235 19.01 9.20 48.83
CA ASN A 235 19.96 9.83 47.91
C ASN A 235 20.52 8.84 46.89
N MET A 236 20.83 7.61 47.31
CA MET A 236 21.34 6.58 46.40
C MET A 236 20.27 6.09 45.42
N PHE A 237 19.03 5.89 45.87
CA PHE A 237 17.91 5.58 44.98
C PHE A 237 17.69 6.69 43.95
N THR A 238 17.64 7.96 44.39
CA THR A 238 17.51 9.12 43.52
C THR A 238 18.63 9.19 42.49
N LEU A 239 19.87 8.92 42.88
CA LEU A 239 21.02 8.91 41.96
C LEU A 239 20.87 7.83 40.87
N ILE A 240 20.49 6.61 41.25
CA ILE A 240 20.26 5.51 40.31
C ILE A 240 19.12 5.85 39.34
N SER A 241 18.00 6.34 39.85
CA SER A 241 16.85 6.74 39.04
C SER A 241 17.18 7.88 38.09
N LEU A 242 17.90 8.91 38.55
CA LEU A 242 18.31 10.04 37.72
C LEU A 242 19.30 9.60 36.63
N GLY A 243 20.20 8.66 36.94
CA GLY A 243 21.06 8.01 35.96
C GLY A 243 20.28 7.24 34.90
N ALA A 244 19.24 6.49 35.29
CA ALA A 244 18.38 5.76 34.34
C ALA A 244 17.62 6.71 33.40
N VAL A 245 17.04 7.79 33.95
CA VAL A 245 16.36 8.83 33.16
C VAL A 245 17.33 9.50 32.18
N PHE A 246 18.54 9.83 32.64
CA PHE A 246 19.57 10.41 31.78
C PHE A 246 19.95 9.47 30.63
N MET A 247 20.20 8.18 30.90
CA MET A 247 20.51 7.20 29.86
C MET A 247 19.36 6.99 28.89
N THR A 248 18.12 7.01 29.37
CA THR A 248 16.92 6.98 28.50
C THR A 248 16.88 8.18 27.58
N ALA A 249 17.12 9.39 28.11
CA ALA A 249 17.13 10.62 27.33
C ALA A 249 18.23 10.61 26.25
N VAL A 250 19.44 10.19 26.60
CA VAL A 250 20.56 10.02 25.65
C VAL A 250 20.16 9.04 24.53
N ARG A 251 19.62 7.87 24.88
CA ARG A 251 19.15 6.88 23.89
C ARG A 251 18.10 7.46 22.96
N SER A 252 17.11 8.19 23.49
CA SER A 252 16.02 8.79 22.71
C SER A 252 16.54 9.85 21.72
N ILE A 253 17.49 10.69 22.13
CA ILE A 253 18.11 11.70 21.25
C ILE A 253 18.92 11.03 20.14
N LEU A 254 19.71 10.00 20.47
CA LEU A 254 20.50 9.27 19.48
C LEU A 254 19.62 8.57 18.44
N LEU A 255 18.51 7.95 18.87
CA LEU A 255 17.54 7.34 17.96
C LEU A 255 16.84 8.37 17.07
N ALA A 256 16.48 9.54 17.61
CA ALA A 256 15.87 10.61 16.83
C ALA A 256 16.83 11.14 15.74
N ASN A 257 18.11 11.32 16.08
CA ASN A 257 19.13 11.71 15.10
C ASN A 257 19.35 10.62 14.03
N HIS A 258 19.38 9.35 14.43
CA HIS A 258 19.48 8.24 13.49
C HIS A 258 18.27 8.19 12.54
N ARG A 259 17.05 8.40 13.05
CA ARG A 259 15.83 8.46 12.24
C ARG A 259 15.93 9.53 11.15
N LEU A 260 16.32 10.75 11.53
CA LEU A 260 16.45 11.86 10.60
C LEU A 260 17.52 11.59 9.55
N ALA A 261 18.67 11.05 9.95
CA ALA A 261 19.73 10.68 9.03
C ALA A 261 19.31 9.57 8.06
N ALA A 262 18.59 8.55 8.55
CA ALA A 262 18.06 7.46 7.74
C ALA A 262 17.05 7.96 6.68
N SER A 263 16.09 8.78 7.11
CA SER A 263 15.09 9.42 6.23
C SER A 263 15.76 10.21 5.10
N VAL A 264 16.65 11.15 5.45
CA VAL A 264 17.33 12.01 4.47
C VAL A 264 18.21 11.21 3.51
N ALA A 265 18.93 10.20 4.00
CA ALA A 265 19.77 9.38 3.15
C ALA A 265 18.95 8.53 2.17
N LEU A 266 17.91 7.85 2.65
CA LEU A 266 17.00 7.06 1.80
C LEU A 266 16.33 7.93 0.73
N HIS A 267 15.80 9.09 1.13
CA HIS A 267 15.17 10.01 0.18
C HIS A 267 16.16 10.55 -0.86
N ARG A 268 17.37 10.94 -0.43
CA ARG A 268 18.41 11.44 -1.33
C ARG A 268 18.88 10.36 -2.30
N ASP A 269 19.14 9.15 -1.80
CA ASP A 269 19.66 8.04 -2.62
C ASP A 269 18.59 7.59 -3.63
N LEU A 270 17.31 7.54 -3.22
CA LEU A 270 16.17 7.29 -4.11
C LEU A 270 16.04 8.38 -5.20
N THR A 271 16.10 9.66 -4.80
CA THR A 271 16.05 10.80 -5.73
C THR A 271 17.18 10.72 -6.74
N LYS A 272 18.40 10.47 -6.28
CA LYS A 272 19.57 10.37 -7.15
C LYS A 272 19.42 9.23 -8.16
N SER A 273 18.96 8.06 -7.72
CA SER A 273 18.77 6.89 -8.60
C SER A 273 17.75 7.18 -9.69
N ILE A 274 16.57 7.71 -9.32
CA ILE A 274 15.47 7.98 -10.25
C ILE A 274 15.82 9.10 -11.23
N MET A 275 16.47 10.17 -10.77
CA MET A 275 16.93 11.25 -11.66
C MET A 275 18.02 10.81 -12.64
N SER A 276 18.70 9.70 -12.35
CA SER A 276 19.67 9.09 -13.26
C SER A 276 19.10 7.92 -14.06
N ALA A 277 17.81 7.62 -13.96
CA ALA A 277 17.20 6.49 -14.68
C ALA A 277 16.93 6.83 -16.15
N PRO A 278 17.03 5.85 -17.07
CA PRO A 278 16.75 6.07 -18.49
C PRO A 278 15.28 6.37 -18.75
N ILE A 279 14.97 7.06 -19.85
CA ILE A 279 13.57 7.34 -20.27
C ILE A 279 12.74 6.05 -20.36
N SER A 280 13.34 4.95 -20.84
CA SER A 280 12.68 3.64 -20.91
C SER A 280 12.17 3.12 -19.56
N PHE A 281 12.80 3.51 -18.45
CA PHE A 281 12.29 3.19 -17.12
C PHE A 281 10.96 3.91 -16.84
N PHE A 282 10.83 5.17 -17.25
CA PHE A 282 9.61 5.96 -17.06
C PHE A 282 8.49 5.54 -18.00
N ASP A 283 8.80 5.05 -19.20
CA ASP A 283 7.80 4.53 -20.14
C ASP A 283 7.17 3.21 -19.63
N ILE A 284 7.96 2.36 -18.98
CA ILE A 284 7.52 1.05 -18.48
C ILE A 284 6.91 1.16 -17.07
N THR A 285 7.38 2.11 -16.26
CA THR A 285 7.00 2.22 -14.85
C THR A 285 5.95 3.31 -14.66
N PRO A 286 4.72 2.97 -14.23
CA PRO A 286 3.69 3.97 -14.00
C PRO A 286 4.13 5.04 -13.02
N ILE A 287 3.92 6.32 -13.34
CA ILE A 287 4.33 7.45 -12.51
C ILE A 287 3.80 7.37 -11.07
N GLY A 288 2.58 6.84 -10.89
CA GLY A 288 1.99 6.63 -9.57
C GLY A 288 2.76 5.64 -8.69
N ARG A 289 3.47 4.68 -9.28
CA ARG A 289 4.34 3.74 -8.55
C ARG A 289 5.56 4.46 -7.99
N VAL A 290 6.21 5.27 -8.81
CA VAL A 290 7.35 6.09 -8.40
C VAL A 290 6.92 7.06 -7.30
N LEU A 291 5.79 7.74 -7.49
CA LEU A 291 5.24 8.66 -6.49
C LEU A 291 4.95 7.96 -5.15
N ASN A 292 4.38 6.76 -5.17
CA ASN A 292 4.14 5.98 -3.95
C ASN A 292 5.42 5.61 -3.18
N ARG A 293 6.58 5.50 -3.86
CA ARG A 293 7.88 5.30 -3.18
C ARG A 293 8.32 6.56 -2.43
N PHE A 294 8.10 7.73 -3.01
CA PHE A 294 8.41 9.01 -2.38
C PHE A 294 7.43 9.43 -1.30
N SER A 295 6.16 9.03 -1.41
CA SER A 295 5.10 9.37 -0.45
C SER A 295 4.92 8.27 0.58
N ALA A 296 4.14 7.23 0.28
CA ALA A 296 3.68 6.23 1.25
C ALA A 296 4.82 5.40 1.86
N ASP A 297 5.82 5.01 1.07
CA ASP A 297 6.93 4.22 1.61
C ASP A 297 7.88 5.08 2.45
N MET A 298 8.13 6.32 2.04
CA MET A 298 8.92 7.26 2.84
C MET A 298 8.21 7.64 4.14
N ASP A 299 6.90 7.89 4.10
CA ASP A 299 6.08 8.19 5.28
C ASP A 299 6.15 7.05 6.33
N LYS A 300 6.06 5.79 5.86
CA LYS A 300 6.27 4.62 6.71
C LYS A 300 7.67 4.57 7.33
N VAL A 301 8.71 4.89 6.55
CA VAL A 301 10.09 4.92 7.05
C VAL A 301 10.28 6.03 8.10
N ASP A 302 9.67 7.18 7.86
CA ASP A 302 9.86 8.39 8.66
C ASP A 302 9.10 8.36 9.98
N LEU A 303 7.87 7.86 9.97
CA LEU A 303 6.96 7.90 11.11
C LEU A 303 6.83 6.55 11.81
N GLU A 304 6.57 5.48 11.06
CA GLU A 304 6.21 4.17 11.61
C GLU A 304 7.46 3.37 11.99
N LEU A 305 8.36 3.13 11.03
CA LEU A 305 9.52 2.25 11.18
C LEU A 305 10.42 2.64 12.34
N SER A 306 10.71 3.93 12.50
CA SER A 306 11.57 4.39 13.58
C SER A 306 10.94 4.21 14.96
N SER A 307 9.62 4.44 15.07
CA SER A 307 8.87 4.22 16.30
C SER A 307 8.86 2.74 16.66
N SER A 308 8.49 1.88 15.70
CA SER A 308 8.46 0.43 15.84
C SER A 308 9.84 -0.14 16.15
N LEU A 309 10.91 0.33 15.51
CA LEU A 309 12.28 -0.10 15.79
C LEU A 309 12.72 0.29 17.20
N SER A 310 12.43 1.52 17.64
CA SER A 310 12.71 1.97 19.00
C SER A 310 11.96 1.12 20.03
N GLN A 311 10.69 0.83 19.77
CA GLN A 311 9.85 0.02 20.65
C GLN A 311 10.30 -1.45 20.65
N GLY A 312 10.72 -2.00 19.50
CA GLY A 312 11.29 -3.34 19.36
C GLY A 312 12.58 -3.50 20.16
N ILE A 313 13.53 -2.58 19.97
CA ILE A 313 14.80 -2.56 20.74
C ILE A 313 14.50 -2.47 22.24
N SER A 314 13.60 -1.55 22.64
CA SER A 314 13.19 -1.42 24.04
C SER A 314 12.58 -2.71 24.59
N THR A 315 11.72 -3.38 23.80
CA THR A 315 11.05 -4.61 24.22
C THR A 315 12.05 -5.76 24.36
N THR A 316 13.02 -5.89 23.45
CA THR A 316 14.11 -6.88 23.58
C THR A 316 14.89 -6.67 24.87
N PHE A 317 15.28 -5.42 25.18
CA PHE A 317 15.95 -5.11 26.44
C PHE A 317 15.07 -5.36 27.66
N SER A 318 13.77 -5.08 27.58
CA SER A 318 12.83 -5.37 28.65
C SER A 318 12.69 -6.87 28.90
N ILE A 319 12.62 -7.71 27.86
CA ILE A 319 12.58 -9.18 28.00
C ILE A 319 13.86 -9.68 28.68
N VAL A 320 15.03 -9.31 28.15
CA VAL A 320 16.33 -9.72 28.71
C VAL A 320 16.47 -9.22 30.15
N GLY A 321 16.07 -7.98 30.39
CA GLY A 321 16.05 -7.34 31.71
C GLY A 321 15.18 -8.11 32.70
N SER A 322 13.92 -8.36 32.39
CA SER A 322 12.99 -9.07 33.29
C SER A 322 13.46 -10.51 33.56
N VAL A 323 13.97 -11.23 32.55
CA VAL A 323 14.57 -12.57 32.77
C VAL A 323 15.79 -12.47 33.70
N SER A 324 16.70 -11.53 33.46
CA SER A 324 17.89 -11.32 34.30
C SER A 324 17.53 -10.96 35.75
N ALA A 325 16.49 -10.15 35.95
CA ALA A 325 15.99 -9.76 37.26
C ALA A 325 15.39 -10.96 38.01
N ILE A 326 14.62 -11.82 37.33
CA ILE A 326 14.08 -13.04 37.95
C ILE A 326 15.22 -14.01 38.34
N ILE A 327 16.24 -14.16 37.49
CA ILE A 327 17.42 -14.99 37.79
C ILE A 327 18.17 -14.44 39.00
N ALA A 328 18.41 -13.13 39.07
CA ALA A 328 19.09 -12.48 40.19
C ALA A 328 18.28 -12.62 41.49
N ALA A 329 16.98 -12.36 41.45
CA ALA A 329 16.09 -12.45 42.60
C ALA A 329 15.96 -13.87 43.17
N THR A 330 15.97 -14.89 42.29
CA THR A 330 15.89 -16.30 42.69
C THR A 330 17.27 -16.95 42.94
N ARG A 331 18.35 -16.16 43.02
CA ARG A 331 19.73 -16.68 43.17
C ARG A 331 20.08 -17.80 42.18
N GLY A 332 19.58 -17.73 40.95
CA GLY A 332 19.86 -18.69 39.89
C GLY A 332 18.98 -19.94 39.86
N PHE A 333 18.10 -20.19 40.85
CA PHE A 333 17.19 -21.35 40.82
C PHE A 333 16.23 -21.33 39.61
N PHE A 334 15.90 -20.14 39.09
CA PHE A 334 15.07 -20.00 37.89
C PHE A 334 15.70 -20.53 36.59
N LEU A 335 17.01 -20.81 36.56
CA LEU A 335 17.65 -21.40 35.37
C LEU A 335 17.08 -22.79 35.02
N LEU A 336 16.65 -23.55 36.02
CA LEU A 336 16.10 -24.90 35.83
C LEU A 336 14.77 -24.89 35.04
N PRO A 337 13.74 -24.11 35.43
CA PRO A 337 12.50 -24.04 34.64
C PRO A 337 12.63 -23.18 33.37
N LEU A 338 13.64 -22.31 33.26
CA LEU A 338 13.84 -21.47 32.06
C LEU A 338 14.02 -22.30 30.78
N ILE A 339 14.71 -23.43 30.84
CA ILE A 339 14.98 -24.30 29.67
C ILE A 339 13.67 -24.86 29.08
N PRO A 340 12.81 -25.60 29.84
CA PRO A 340 11.56 -26.11 29.30
C PRO A 340 10.59 -25.00 28.90
N MET A 341 10.56 -23.87 29.63
CA MET A 341 9.72 -22.73 29.24
C MET A 341 10.18 -22.09 27.92
N SER A 342 11.49 -21.97 27.71
CA SER A 342 12.04 -21.46 26.45
C SER A 342 11.69 -22.38 25.27
N PHE A 343 11.68 -23.70 25.47
CA PHE A 343 11.24 -24.65 24.46
C PHE A 343 9.74 -24.51 24.13
N ILE A 344 8.87 -24.38 25.15
CA ILE A 344 7.43 -24.16 24.94
C ILE A 344 7.19 -22.84 24.21
N TYR A 345 7.89 -21.77 24.60
CA TYR A 345 7.82 -20.48 23.93
C TYR A 345 8.22 -20.58 22.46
N TRP A 346 9.37 -21.20 22.17
CA TRP A 346 9.84 -21.41 20.80
C TRP A 346 8.83 -22.21 19.97
N TYR A 347 8.25 -23.27 20.54
CA TYR A 347 7.23 -24.07 19.87
C TYR A 347 5.98 -23.22 19.56
N LEU A 348 5.42 -22.51 20.53
CA LEU A 348 4.26 -21.64 20.35
C LEU A 348 4.53 -20.55 19.30
N GLN A 349 5.69 -19.90 19.38
CA GLN A 349 6.11 -18.84 18.44
C GLN A 349 6.22 -19.37 17.01
N LYS A 350 6.79 -20.56 16.82
CA LYS A 350 6.96 -21.18 15.49
C LYS A 350 5.61 -21.38 14.77
N TRP A 351 4.61 -21.91 15.47
CA TRP A 351 3.28 -22.12 14.90
C TRP A 351 2.53 -20.80 14.70
N PHE A 352 2.56 -19.93 15.70
CA PHE A 352 1.90 -18.64 15.63
C PHE A 352 2.41 -17.78 14.49
N ARG A 353 3.74 -17.68 14.31
CA ARG A 353 4.33 -16.84 13.26
C ARG A 353 3.84 -17.26 11.87
N LYS A 354 3.86 -18.56 11.58
CA LYS A 354 3.38 -19.07 10.28
C LYS A 354 1.91 -18.73 10.03
N SER A 355 1.04 -18.99 11.00
CA SER A 355 -0.40 -18.73 10.85
C SER A 355 -0.73 -17.24 10.81
N SER A 356 -0.10 -16.43 11.65
CA SER A 356 -0.32 -14.98 11.74
C SER A 356 0.10 -14.27 10.46
N THR A 357 1.25 -14.63 9.89
CA THR A 357 1.71 -14.05 8.61
C THR A 357 0.75 -14.34 7.45
N GLU A 358 0.24 -15.57 7.33
CA GLU A 358 -0.75 -15.88 6.28
C GLU A 358 -2.09 -15.17 6.53
N LEU A 359 -2.55 -15.07 7.78
CA LEU A 359 -3.76 -14.31 8.11
C LEU A 359 -3.59 -12.81 7.79
N GLN A 360 -2.45 -12.20 8.09
CA GLN A 360 -2.14 -10.83 7.70
C GLN A 360 -2.17 -10.64 6.18
N ARG A 361 -1.68 -11.62 5.42
CA ARG A 361 -1.77 -11.60 3.95
C ARG A 361 -3.21 -11.64 3.46
N VAL A 362 -4.03 -12.53 4.03
CA VAL A 362 -5.45 -12.62 3.68
C VAL A 362 -6.13 -11.29 3.94
N VAL A 363 -5.92 -10.67 5.11
CA VAL A 363 -6.45 -9.34 5.46
C VAL A 363 -6.04 -8.27 4.43
N SER A 364 -4.76 -8.24 4.05
CA SER A 364 -4.28 -7.28 3.06
C SER A 364 -4.92 -7.50 1.68
N ILE A 365 -5.09 -8.75 1.26
CA ILE A 365 -5.72 -9.09 -0.03
C ILE A 365 -7.21 -8.72 0.00
N THR A 366 -7.94 -9.01 1.08
CA THR A 366 -9.37 -8.73 1.19
C THR A 366 -9.69 -7.25 1.36
N ALA A 367 -8.73 -6.44 1.80
CA ALA A 367 -8.90 -5.00 1.92
C ALA A 367 -8.86 -4.27 0.57
N SER A 368 -8.07 -4.75 -0.40
CA SER A 368 -7.88 -4.07 -1.68
C SER A 368 -9.18 -3.83 -2.48
N PRO A 369 -10.06 -4.85 -2.67
CA PRO A 369 -11.33 -4.67 -3.38
C PRO A 369 -12.23 -3.56 -2.81
N ILE A 370 -12.17 -3.30 -1.50
CA ILE A 370 -12.97 -2.24 -0.86
C ILE A 370 -12.58 -0.86 -1.42
N PHE A 371 -11.28 -0.61 -1.59
CA PHE A 371 -10.79 0.66 -2.13
C PHE A 371 -11.06 0.81 -3.62
N VAL A 372 -10.93 -0.29 -4.38
CA VAL A 372 -11.25 -0.33 -5.81
C VAL A 372 -12.73 -0.03 -6.04
N ASP A 373 -13.62 -0.77 -5.36
CA ASP A 373 -15.07 -0.57 -5.44
C ASP A 373 -15.46 0.88 -5.12
N PHE A 374 -14.82 1.47 -4.11
CA PHE A 374 -15.07 2.85 -3.71
C PHE A 374 -14.61 3.87 -4.77
N SER A 375 -13.40 3.70 -5.31
CA SER A 375 -12.87 4.55 -6.39
C SER A 375 -13.75 4.47 -7.64
N GLU A 376 -14.12 3.25 -8.06
CA GLU A 376 -14.99 3.03 -9.22
C GLU A 376 -16.40 3.61 -9.01
N THR A 377 -16.96 3.45 -7.82
CA THR A 377 -18.27 4.03 -7.47
C THR A 377 -18.25 5.56 -7.52
N LEU A 378 -17.19 6.19 -7.03
CA LEU A 378 -17.04 7.65 -7.09
C LEU A 378 -16.92 8.16 -8.53
N ASN A 379 -16.09 7.52 -9.35
CA ASN A 379 -15.93 7.89 -10.75
C ASN A 379 -17.23 7.64 -11.56
N GLY A 380 -18.00 6.60 -11.21
CA GLY A 380 -19.21 6.17 -11.91
C GLY A 380 -20.55 6.63 -11.31
N ILE A 381 -20.57 7.58 -10.37
CA ILE A 381 -21.76 7.88 -9.56
C ILE A 381 -22.98 8.35 -10.37
N SER A 382 -22.75 9.11 -11.44
CA SER A 382 -23.82 9.55 -12.35
C SER A 382 -24.42 8.35 -13.08
N THR A 383 -23.58 7.46 -13.62
CA THR A 383 -23.97 6.24 -14.32
C THR A 383 -24.73 5.28 -13.40
N ILE A 384 -24.23 5.02 -12.19
CA ILE A 384 -24.88 4.11 -11.23
C ILE A 384 -26.28 4.61 -10.86
N ARG A 385 -26.43 5.92 -10.66
CA ARG A 385 -27.74 6.55 -10.39
C ARG A 385 -28.66 6.52 -11.60
N ALA A 386 -28.13 6.75 -12.81
CA ALA A 386 -28.92 6.69 -14.05
C ALA A 386 -29.52 5.30 -14.29
N TYR A 387 -28.78 4.23 -13.98
CA TYR A 387 -29.28 2.86 -14.08
C TYR A 387 -30.04 2.36 -12.85
N ASN A 388 -30.16 3.16 -11.80
CA ASN A 388 -30.81 2.79 -10.52
C ASN A 388 -30.23 1.49 -9.91
N LEU A 389 -28.89 1.34 -9.94
CA LEU A 389 -28.17 0.15 -9.46
C LEU A 389 -27.49 0.33 -8.09
N GLN A 390 -27.85 1.38 -7.34
CA GLN A 390 -27.23 1.74 -6.06
C GLN A 390 -27.27 0.58 -5.05
N GLY A 391 -28.40 -0.14 -4.96
CA GLY A 391 -28.55 -1.29 -4.06
C GLY A 391 -27.56 -2.41 -4.36
N LYS A 392 -27.37 -2.77 -5.64
CA LYS A 392 -26.43 -3.82 -6.07
C LYS A 392 -24.96 -3.45 -5.76
N PHE A 393 -24.59 -2.18 -5.96
CA PHE A 393 -23.26 -1.68 -5.59
C PHE A 393 -23.07 -1.68 -4.07
N PHE A 394 -24.09 -1.28 -3.31
CA PHE A 394 -24.06 -1.31 -1.85
C PHE A 394 -23.91 -2.73 -1.30
N ASP A 395 -24.67 -3.70 -1.82
CA ASP A 395 -24.59 -5.10 -1.41
C ASP A 395 -23.21 -5.71 -1.72
N THR A 396 -22.65 -5.39 -2.88
CA THR A 396 -21.28 -5.79 -3.28
C THR A 396 -20.25 -5.22 -2.32
N ALA A 397 -20.32 -3.93 -2.02
CA ALA A 397 -19.43 -3.27 -1.08
C ALA A 397 -19.53 -3.89 0.32
N MET A 398 -20.75 -4.15 0.81
CA MET A 398 -20.98 -4.78 2.11
C MET A 398 -20.35 -6.18 2.18
N LYS A 399 -20.50 -6.98 1.11
CA LYS A 399 -19.87 -8.31 1.02
C LYS A 399 -18.35 -8.25 1.06
N ASN A 400 -17.74 -7.25 0.41
CA ASN A 400 -16.30 -7.03 0.45
C ASN A 400 -15.83 -6.61 1.85
N PHE A 401 -16.58 -5.72 2.53
CA PHE A 401 -16.35 -5.38 3.93
C PHE A 401 -16.45 -6.59 4.87
N ASP A 402 -17.49 -7.41 4.74
CA ASP A 402 -17.69 -8.60 5.56
C ASP A 402 -16.55 -9.62 5.37
N THR A 403 -16.14 -9.85 4.12
CA THR A 403 -15.01 -10.73 3.79
C THR A 403 -13.73 -10.26 4.48
N ASN A 404 -13.45 -8.96 4.42
CA ASN A 404 -12.30 -8.37 5.09
C ASN A 404 -12.40 -8.43 6.62
N ASN A 405 -13.58 -8.18 7.18
CA ASN A 405 -13.83 -8.22 8.62
C ASN A 405 -13.64 -9.63 9.19
N ILE A 406 -14.06 -10.67 8.47
CA ILE A 406 -13.84 -12.08 8.86
C ILE A 406 -12.34 -12.38 8.96
N ALA A 407 -11.56 -11.97 7.94
CA ALA A 407 -10.12 -12.15 7.93
C ALA A 407 -9.44 -11.37 9.07
N TYR A 408 -9.83 -10.11 9.25
CA TYR A 408 -9.26 -9.23 10.28
C TYR A 408 -9.57 -9.75 11.69
N THR A 409 -10.80 -10.15 11.94
CA THR A 409 -11.22 -10.71 13.23
C THR A 409 -10.51 -12.03 13.52
N SER A 410 -10.31 -12.88 12.50
CA SER A 410 -9.52 -14.11 12.63
C SER A 410 -8.07 -13.84 13.07
N LEU A 411 -7.45 -12.78 12.52
CA LEU A 411 -6.13 -12.33 12.96
C LEU A 411 -6.13 -11.86 14.43
N GLN A 412 -7.17 -11.15 14.88
CA GLN A 412 -7.29 -10.73 16.29
C GLN A 412 -7.50 -11.91 17.24
N HIS A 413 -8.25 -12.93 16.83
CA HIS A 413 -8.39 -14.17 17.59
C HIS A 413 -7.07 -14.93 17.68
N ALA A 414 -6.29 -15.00 16.60
CA ALA A 414 -4.95 -15.59 16.64
C ALA A 414 -4.03 -14.85 17.63
N ASN A 415 -4.03 -13.51 17.61
CA ASN A 415 -3.28 -12.68 18.56
C ASN A 415 -3.70 -12.97 20.02
N SER A 416 -5.00 -13.09 20.26
CA SER A 416 -5.55 -13.39 21.59
C SER A 416 -5.19 -14.79 22.06
N TRP A 417 -5.18 -15.78 21.16
CA TRP A 417 -4.76 -17.15 21.44
C TRP A 417 -3.31 -17.22 21.92
N LEU A 418 -2.38 -16.51 21.24
CA LEU A 418 -0.99 -16.44 21.68
C LEU A 418 -0.90 -15.74 23.04
N GLY A 419 -1.62 -14.62 23.20
CA GLY A 419 -1.68 -13.85 24.43
C GLY A 419 -2.04 -14.72 25.64
N LEU A 420 -3.12 -15.49 25.54
CA LEU A 420 -3.57 -16.36 26.63
C LEU A 420 -2.54 -17.44 26.99
N ARG A 421 -1.85 -18.03 26.00
CA ARG A 421 -0.81 -19.04 26.27
C ARG A 421 0.43 -18.46 26.93
N LEU A 422 0.83 -17.24 26.53
CA LEU A 422 1.94 -16.52 27.16
C LEU A 422 1.59 -16.06 28.60
N ASP A 423 0.33 -15.73 28.88
CA ASP A 423 -0.14 -15.47 30.25
C ASP A 423 -0.05 -16.70 31.14
N VAL A 424 -0.48 -17.85 30.63
CA VAL A 424 -0.37 -19.12 31.36
C VAL A 424 1.09 -19.46 31.67
N LEU A 425 2.01 -19.22 30.72
CA LEU A 425 3.46 -19.36 30.96
C LEU A 425 3.96 -18.41 32.04
N GLY A 426 3.55 -17.13 32.01
CA GLY A 426 3.85 -16.16 33.08
C GLY A 426 3.29 -16.60 34.45
N GLY A 427 2.10 -17.20 34.46
CA GLY A 427 1.50 -17.78 35.66
C GLY A 427 2.32 -18.93 36.24
N PHE A 428 2.87 -19.82 35.41
CA PHE A 428 3.77 -20.89 35.86
C PHE A 428 5.06 -20.36 36.49
N ILE A 429 5.63 -19.27 35.96
CA ILE A 429 6.77 -18.58 36.59
C ILE A 429 6.36 -18.07 37.97
N GLY A 430 5.18 -17.46 38.10
CA GLY A 430 4.65 -17.00 39.38
C GLY A 430 4.47 -18.12 40.41
N VAL A 431 3.92 -19.27 39.99
CA VAL A 431 3.78 -20.46 40.86
C VAL A 431 5.14 -20.99 41.29
N PHE A 432 6.13 -21.02 40.38
CA PHE A 432 7.48 -21.46 40.70
C PHE A 432 8.17 -20.54 41.73
N VAL A 433 8.09 -19.22 41.53
CA VAL A 433 8.62 -18.23 42.49
C VAL A 433 7.91 -18.32 43.84
N GLY A 434 6.58 -18.49 43.85
CA GLY A 434 5.82 -18.72 45.08
C GLY A 434 6.20 -20.01 45.80
N GLY A 435 6.43 -21.11 45.07
CA GLY A 435 6.91 -22.37 45.62
C GLY A 435 8.31 -22.24 46.24
N LEU A 436 9.23 -21.53 45.57
CA LEU A 436 10.55 -21.22 46.13
C LEU A 436 10.45 -20.42 47.43
N SER A 437 9.50 -19.47 47.52
CA SER A 437 9.27 -18.71 48.76
C SER A 437 8.88 -19.58 49.95
N LEU A 438 8.18 -20.69 49.74
CA LEU A 438 7.79 -21.62 50.80
C LEU A 438 8.97 -22.51 51.23
N ILE A 439 9.68 -23.08 50.24
CA ILE A 439 10.79 -24.01 50.50
C ILE A 439 11.95 -23.31 51.22
N THR A 440 12.29 -22.10 50.78
CA THR A 440 13.41 -21.32 51.35
C THR A 440 13.12 -20.72 52.73
N LYS A 441 11.86 -20.75 53.18
CA LYS A 441 11.47 -20.28 54.52
C LYS A 441 11.65 -21.37 55.58
N ASP A 442 11.39 -22.64 55.22
CA ASP A 442 11.35 -23.75 56.17
C ASP A 442 12.56 -24.70 56.07
N SER A 443 13.36 -24.66 55.00
CA SER A 443 14.50 -25.60 54.84
C SER A 443 15.67 -25.01 54.06
N SER A 444 16.87 -25.17 54.63
CA SER A 444 18.21 -24.82 54.12
C SER A 444 18.66 -23.37 54.30
N GLY A 445 19.92 -23.17 54.73
CA GLY A 445 20.56 -21.88 55.03
C GLY A 445 20.74 -20.90 53.86
N VAL A 446 19.92 -21.00 52.81
CA VAL A 446 19.85 -20.07 51.69
C VAL A 446 18.54 -19.27 51.81
N SER A 447 18.51 -18.33 52.75
CA SER A 447 17.36 -17.41 52.91
C SER A 447 17.34 -16.40 51.77
N ILE A 448 16.30 -16.43 50.94
CA ILE A 448 16.03 -15.42 49.93
C ILE A 448 15.16 -14.33 50.58
N PRO A 449 15.56 -13.04 50.50
CA PRO A 449 14.79 -11.97 51.12
C PRO A 449 13.39 -11.84 50.50
N ALA A 450 12.39 -11.54 51.34
CA ALA A 450 10.99 -11.46 50.89
C ALA A 450 10.78 -10.37 49.81
N GLY A 451 11.55 -9.27 49.87
CA GLY A 451 11.50 -8.23 48.85
C GLY A 451 11.96 -8.72 47.47
N TRP A 452 12.98 -9.59 47.42
CA TRP A 452 13.49 -10.15 46.16
C TRP A 452 12.46 -11.09 45.52
N LEU A 453 11.76 -11.89 46.31
CA LEU A 453 10.67 -12.74 45.83
C LEU A 453 9.50 -11.90 45.30
N GLY A 454 9.18 -10.79 45.96
CA GLY A 454 8.22 -9.81 45.46
C GLY A 454 8.61 -9.23 44.11
N LEU A 455 9.87 -8.83 43.94
CA LEU A 455 10.41 -8.37 42.65
C LEU A 455 10.31 -9.46 41.57
N ALA A 456 10.64 -10.71 41.89
CA ALA A 456 10.53 -11.82 40.94
C ALA A 456 9.09 -12.03 40.44
N LEU A 457 8.08 -11.88 41.31
CA LEU A 457 6.68 -11.94 40.92
C LEU A 457 6.27 -10.76 40.02
N THR A 458 6.70 -9.54 40.35
CA THR A 458 6.43 -8.36 39.51
C THR A 458 7.05 -8.50 38.13
N TYR A 459 8.33 -8.89 38.05
CA TYR A 459 9.02 -9.08 36.77
C TYR A 459 8.49 -10.29 35.97
N SER A 460 7.92 -11.30 36.64
CA SER A 460 7.22 -12.41 35.98
C SER A 460 6.00 -11.93 35.21
N ASN A 461 5.20 -11.04 35.81
CA ASN A 461 4.03 -10.46 35.15
C ASN A 461 4.44 -9.55 33.97
N GLU A 462 5.47 -8.71 34.17
CA GLU A 462 6.04 -7.88 33.10
C GLU A 462 6.56 -8.72 31.93
N LEU A 463 7.28 -9.81 32.20
CA LEU A 463 7.86 -10.67 31.18
C LEU A 463 6.79 -11.22 30.23
N SER A 464 5.64 -11.65 30.76
CA SER A 464 4.53 -12.13 29.92
C SER A 464 4.01 -11.02 28.98
N GLN A 465 3.84 -9.80 29.49
CA GLN A 465 3.41 -8.65 28.68
C GLN A 465 4.44 -8.31 27.59
N TYR A 466 5.73 -8.28 27.93
CA TYR A 466 6.79 -7.98 26.97
C TYR A 466 6.97 -9.07 25.91
N LEU A 467 6.80 -10.35 26.26
CA LEU A 467 6.84 -11.44 25.28
C LEU A 467 5.70 -11.33 24.25
N LYS A 468 4.48 -10.99 24.69
CA LYS A 468 3.35 -10.74 23.77
C LYS A 468 3.63 -9.57 22.86
N HIS A 469 4.06 -8.46 23.45
CA HIS A 469 4.33 -7.23 22.72
C HIS A 469 5.50 -7.41 21.74
N GLY A 470 6.54 -8.17 22.11
CA GLY A 470 7.71 -8.44 21.29
C GLY A 470 7.39 -9.22 20.02
N VAL A 471 6.51 -10.22 20.08
CA VAL A 471 6.07 -10.97 18.88
C VAL A 471 5.33 -10.06 17.91
N ARG A 472 4.43 -9.21 18.41
CA ARG A 472 3.71 -8.22 17.57
C ARG A 472 4.67 -7.21 16.95
N MET A 473 5.59 -6.70 17.77
CA MET A 473 6.55 -5.68 17.32
C MET A 473 7.50 -6.21 16.25
N MET A 474 7.94 -7.47 16.36
CA MET A 474 8.77 -8.10 15.34
C MET A 474 8.04 -8.20 13.99
N ALA A 475 6.74 -8.52 14.01
CA ALA A 475 5.93 -8.56 12.79
C ALA A 475 5.72 -7.16 12.18
N ASN A 476 5.50 -6.14 13.01
CA ASN A 476 5.38 -4.75 12.54
C ASN A 476 6.68 -4.25 11.90
N ILE A 477 7.82 -4.46 12.57
CA ILE A 477 9.14 -4.09 12.02
C ILE A 477 9.40 -4.81 10.69
N GLU A 478 9.10 -6.11 10.60
CA GLU A 478 9.27 -6.89 9.36
C GLU A 478 8.37 -6.34 8.24
N ALA A 479 7.13 -5.95 8.56
CA ALA A 479 6.19 -5.38 7.59
C ALA A 479 6.62 -3.99 7.10
N GLU A 480 7.04 -3.10 8.01
CA GLU A 480 7.47 -1.73 7.70
C GLU A 480 8.82 -1.72 6.97
N MET A 481 9.71 -2.67 7.27
CA MET A 481 11.01 -2.79 6.60
C MET A 481 10.88 -3.20 5.12
N ASN A 482 9.75 -3.77 4.69
CA ASN A 482 9.46 -3.97 3.26
C ASN A 482 9.47 -2.64 2.47
N SER A 483 9.13 -1.51 3.11
CA SER A 483 9.22 -0.20 2.46
C SER A 483 10.66 0.20 2.20
N VAL A 484 11.57 -0.08 3.15
CA VAL A 484 13.02 0.13 2.97
C VAL A 484 13.56 -0.79 1.86
N GLU A 485 13.17 -2.06 1.85
CA GLU A 485 13.57 -2.99 0.79
C GLU A 485 13.15 -2.51 -0.60
N ARG A 486 11.90 -2.03 -0.75
CA ARG A 486 11.40 -1.48 -2.02
C ARG A 486 12.15 -0.22 -2.45
N ILE A 487 12.49 0.67 -1.53
CA ILE A 487 13.31 1.85 -1.82
C ILE A 487 14.73 1.43 -2.24
N MET A 488 15.32 0.46 -1.55
CA MET A 488 16.64 -0.07 -1.90
C MET A 488 16.66 -0.73 -3.26
N TYR A 489 15.61 -1.47 -3.63
CA TYR A 489 15.50 -2.05 -4.97
C TYR A 489 15.62 -0.98 -6.07
N TYR A 490 14.95 0.17 -5.91
CA TYR A 490 15.04 1.28 -6.86
C TYR A 490 16.42 1.94 -6.86
N THR A 491 17.15 1.86 -5.75
CA THR A 491 18.50 2.44 -5.63
C THR A 491 19.58 1.53 -6.21
N GLU A 492 19.42 0.21 -6.11
CA GLU A 492 20.43 -0.77 -6.51
C GLU A 492 20.17 -1.42 -7.88
N SER A 493 18.91 -1.56 -8.28
CA SER A 493 18.52 -2.36 -9.46
C SER A 493 18.24 -1.52 -10.70
N ILE A 494 17.98 -0.22 -10.56
CA ILE A 494 17.74 0.66 -11.70
C ILE A 494 19.10 1.00 -12.33
N PRO A 495 19.31 0.68 -13.61
CA PRO A 495 20.53 1.06 -14.31
C PRO A 495 20.56 2.59 -14.44
N ALA A 496 21.67 3.21 -14.08
CA ALA A 496 21.89 4.63 -14.30
C ALA A 496 22.23 4.90 -15.78
N GLU A 497 21.73 6.00 -16.32
CA GLU A 497 22.16 6.56 -17.59
C GLU A 497 23.67 6.85 -17.59
N ALA A 498 24.22 7.00 -18.78
CA ALA A 498 25.61 7.36 -18.95
C ALA A 498 25.92 8.68 -18.19
N PRO A 499 27.12 8.81 -17.59
CA PRO A 499 27.47 10.01 -16.85
C PRO A 499 27.33 11.27 -17.69
N ALA A 500 26.70 12.32 -17.13
CA ALA A 500 26.46 13.58 -17.82
C ALA A 500 27.73 14.30 -18.31
N THR A 501 28.89 13.98 -17.74
CA THR A 501 30.19 14.50 -18.17
C THR A 501 31.18 13.36 -18.25
N LEU A 502 31.72 13.12 -19.44
CA LEU A 502 32.83 12.22 -19.67
C LEU A 502 34.16 12.98 -19.53
N PRO A 503 35.25 12.32 -19.11
CA PRO A 503 36.57 12.97 -18.99
C PRO A 503 37.06 13.64 -20.29
N GLU A 504 36.57 13.19 -21.44
CA GLU A 504 36.98 13.71 -22.76
C GLU A 504 36.12 14.87 -23.29
N ASP A 505 34.98 15.18 -22.66
CA ASP A 505 34.09 16.27 -23.12
C ASP A 505 34.76 17.63 -23.03
N SER A 506 35.66 17.80 -22.04
CA SER A 506 36.50 19.00 -21.88
C SER A 506 37.38 19.32 -23.10
N LYS A 507 37.65 18.33 -23.96
CA LYS A 507 38.46 18.47 -25.18
C LYS A 507 37.65 18.86 -26.42
N LYS A 508 36.31 18.86 -26.36
CA LYS A 508 35.40 19.09 -27.50
C LYS A 508 34.56 20.36 -27.36
N ALA A 509 35.15 21.42 -26.79
CA ALA A 509 34.43 22.67 -26.51
C ALA A 509 33.86 23.39 -27.76
N SER A 510 34.35 23.08 -28.96
CA SER A 510 33.89 23.68 -30.23
C SER A 510 32.83 22.85 -30.97
N TRP A 511 32.40 21.70 -30.43
CA TRP A 511 31.38 20.86 -31.04
C TRP A 511 29.96 21.46 -30.93
N PRO A 512 29.08 21.32 -31.94
CA PRO A 512 29.32 20.76 -33.27
C PRO A 512 29.80 21.83 -34.27
N GLU A 513 30.91 21.57 -34.99
CA GLU A 513 31.48 22.52 -35.96
C GLU A 513 30.77 22.50 -37.32
N ASP A 514 30.36 21.32 -37.80
CA ASP A 514 29.80 21.13 -39.16
C ASP A 514 28.36 20.59 -39.19
N GLY A 515 27.71 20.38 -38.04
CA GLY A 515 26.30 19.93 -37.97
C GLY A 515 26.01 18.53 -38.53
N SER A 516 27.03 17.71 -38.80
CA SER A 516 26.90 16.29 -39.13
C SER A 516 27.05 15.44 -37.87
N VAL A 517 26.11 14.52 -37.64
CA VAL A 517 26.17 13.51 -36.57
C VAL A 517 27.02 12.32 -36.99
#